data_AF-A0A225E2Q3-F1
#
_entry.id   AF-A0A225E2Q3-F1
#
_cell.length_a   1.000
_cell.length_b   1.000
_cell.length_c   1.000
_cell.angle_alpha   90.00
_cell.angle_beta   90.00
_cell.angle_gamma   90.00
#
_symmetry.space_group_name_H-M   'P 1'
#
loop_
_entity.id
_entity.type
_entity.pdbx_description
1 polymer ?
#
loop_
_entity_poly.entity_id
_entity_poly.type
_entity_poly.pdbx_seq_one_letter_code
_entity_poly.pdbx_strand_id
1 'polypeptide(L)'
;MKEDEWLTWNHTPRLMLGQRGVRNRRKRQLVAAAGCRLVWDRFRNPAAIALIDALERYTDDRVADHIWNETRARVEAEITADQDAVQRAERPGLDGTLQAVAAAAHDDAVAGVDRAVDWLESTVRQSSRGWREQQAALAVFRRQVSDIIREIFGNPFRPWKVVPDFLGGGLVQPDGATVRLTTTARELARGIAHDQAFDRLPILADALEEAGVTDIALLAHCRSGGPHARGCWAVDLVLGKV
;
A
#
# COMPACT_ATOMS: atom_id res chain seq x y z
N MET A 1 13.18 -1.53 -14.45
CA MET A 1 14.05 -1.04 -13.36
C MET A 1 14.96 -2.16 -12.92
N LYS A 2 16.17 -1.86 -12.45
CA LYS A 2 17.11 -2.77 -11.79
C LYS A 2 16.98 -2.69 -10.25
N GLU A 3 17.66 -3.57 -9.51
CA GLU A 3 17.55 -3.63 -8.04
C GLU A 3 18.12 -2.38 -7.35
N ASP A 4 19.28 -1.89 -7.78
CA ASP A 4 19.91 -0.67 -7.27
C ASP A 4 19.04 0.58 -7.51
N GLU A 5 18.44 0.67 -8.70
CA GLU A 5 17.46 1.69 -9.02
C GLU A 5 16.25 1.56 -8.07
N TRP A 6 15.69 0.37 -7.88
CA TRP A 6 14.54 0.14 -7.00
C TRP A 6 14.77 0.63 -5.57
N LEU A 7 15.94 0.36 -5.00
CA LEU A 7 16.26 0.74 -3.63
C LEU A 7 16.38 2.26 -3.43
N THR A 8 16.67 3.02 -4.50
CA THR A 8 16.91 4.47 -4.41
C THR A 8 15.86 5.33 -5.12
N TRP A 9 15.00 4.73 -5.95
CA TRP A 9 13.98 5.43 -6.76
C TRP A 9 12.96 6.24 -5.96
N ASN A 10 12.86 7.55 -6.17
CA ASN A 10 11.97 8.40 -5.35
C ASN A 10 11.25 9.50 -6.12
N HIS A 11 11.36 9.51 -7.45
CA HIS A 11 10.90 10.64 -8.27
C HIS A 11 9.78 10.28 -9.26
N THR A 12 9.58 9.00 -9.58
CA THR A 12 8.47 8.56 -10.45
C THR A 12 7.85 7.24 -9.96
N PRO A 13 6.99 7.26 -8.94
CA PRO A 13 6.46 6.03 -8.30
C PRO A 13 5.74 5.08 -9.27
N ARG A 14 5.05 5.60 -10.28
CA ARG A 14 4.38 4.79 -11.33
C ARG A 14 5.31 3.79 -12.03
N LEU A 15 6.60 4.12 -12.19
CA LEU A 15 7.55 3.21 -12.82
C LEU A 15 7.92 2.02 -11.92
N MET A 16 7.84 2.19 -10.60
CA MET A 16 7.96 1.09 -9.64
C MET A 16 6.74 0.16 -9.73
N LEU A 17 5.55 0.73 -9.88
CA LEU A 17 4.31 -0.02 -10.06
C LEU A 17 4.28 -0.82 -11.36
N GLY A 18 5.00 -0.39 -12.40
CA GLY A 18 5.18 -1.17 -13.63
C GLY A 18 6.05 -2.42 -13.51
N GLN A 19 6.78 -2.60 -12.40
CA GLN A 19 7.71 -3.70 -12.23
C GLN A 19 6.98 -5.05 -12.14
N ARG A 20 7.52 -6.10 -12.79
CA ARG A 20 6.85 -7.42 -12.93
C ARG A 20 6.44 -8.05 -11.58
N GLY A 21 7.22 -7.85 -10.52
CA GLY A 21 6.93 -8.35 -9.16
C GLY A 21 5.85 -7.56 -8.41
N VAL A 22 5.34 -6.47 -8.98
CA VAL A 22 4.44 -5.51 -8.32
C VAL A 22 3.04 -5.60 -8.94
N ARG A 23 2.44 -6.80 -8.95
CA ARG A 23 1.16 -7.06 -9.64
C ARG A 23 0.01 -7.51 -8.74
N ASN A 24 0.29 -7.83 -7.47
CA ASN A 24 -0.73 -8.26 -6.52
C ASN A 24 -1.81 -7.16 -6.35
N ARG A 25 -3.08 -7.53 -6.60
CA ARG A 25 -4.24 -6.61 -6.56
C ARG A 25 -4.41 -5.98 -5.17
N ARG A 26 -4.41 -6.78 -4.11
CA ARG A 26 -4.57 -6.32 -2.72
C ARG A 26 -3.48 -5.33 -2.36
N LYS A 27 -2.22 -5.65 -2.65
CA LYS A 27 -1.07 -4.77 -2.35
C LYS A 27 -1.13 -3.45 -3.11
N ARG A 28 -1.56 -3.48 -4.37
CA ARG A 28 -1.81 -2.28 -5.17
C ARG A 28 -2.86 -1.38 -4.50
N GLN A 29 -4.00 -1.95 -4.11
CA GLN A 29 -5.04 -1.23 -3.39
C GLN A 29 -4.52 -0.60 -2.08
N LEU A 30 -3.69 -1.33 -1.32
CA LEU A 30 -3.06 -0.82 -0.11
C LEU A 30 -2.08 0.34 -0.38
N VAL A 31 -1.32 0.31 -1.49
CA VAL A 31 -0.48 1.45 -1.90
C VAL A 31 -1.34 2.69 -2.17
N ALA A 32 -2.44 2.55 -2.90
CA ALA A 32 -3.31 3.69 -3.17
C ALA A 32 -4.00 4.23 -1.90
N ALA A 33 -4.45 3.34 -1.01
CA ALA A 33 -5.02 3.72 0.28
C ALA A 33 -4.00 4.49 1.14
N ALA A 34 -2.80 3.95 1.29
CA ALA A 34 -1.71 4.60 2.03
C ALA A 34 -1.29 5.93 1.37
N GLY A 35 -1.29 6.01 0.04
CA GLY A 35 -1.09 7.25 -0.70
C GLY A 35 -2.16 8.31 -0.39
N CYS A 36 -3.43 7.92 -0.28
CA CYS A 36 -4.51 8.80 0.16
C CYS A 36 -4.29 9.30 1.60
N ARG A 37 -3.76 8.45 2.49
CA ARG A 37 -3.42 8.84 3.87
C ARG A 37 -2.31 9.89 3.96
N LEU A 38 -1.38 9.93 3.01
CA LEU A 38 -0.32 10.97 2.98
C LEU A 38 -0.84 12.39 2.79
N VAL A 39 -2.02 12.52 2.18
CA VAL A 39 -2.68 13.80 1.89
C VAL A 39 -4.03 13.90 2.60
N TRP A 40 -4.21 13.15 3.68
CA TRP A 40 -5.49 13.02 4.41
C TRP A 40 -6.02 14.37 4.90
N ASP A 41 -5.13 15.29 5.25
CA ASP A 41 -5.44 16.66 5.65
C ASP A 41 -6.16 17.48 4.56
N ARG A 42 -6.14 16.99 3.31
CA ARG A 42 -6.80 17.59 2.14
C ARG A 42 -8.15 16.94 1.84
N PHE A 43 -8.49 15.82 2.47
CA PHE A 43 -9.79 15.18 2.30
C PHE A 43 -10.86 16.01 3.02
N ARG A 44 -11.94 16.35 2.30
CA ARG A 44 -13.09 17.09 2.83
C ARG A 44 -14.40 16.33 2.63
N ASN A 45 -14.44 15.42 1.66
CA ASN A 45 -15.62 14.62 1.34
C ASN A 45 -15.74 13.42 2.32
N PRO A 46 -16.85 13.30 3.08
CA PRO A 46 -17.07 12.18 4.00
C PRO A 46 -17.15 10.80 3.34
N ALA A 47 -17.66 10.72 2.10
CA ALA A 47 -17.74 9.47 1.35
C ALA A 47 -16.35 8.99 0.89
N ALA A 48 -15.48 9.91 0.48
CA ALA A 48 -14.07 9.61 0.19
C ALA A 48 -13.36 9.00 1.42
N ILE A 49 -13.61 9.59 2.60
CA ILE A 49 -13.06 9.12 3.87
C ILE A 49 -13.57 7.70 4.18
N ALA A 50 -14.89 7.49 4.12
CA ALA A 50 -15.52 6.20 4.41
C ALA A 50 -15.05 5.10 3.45
N LEU A 51 -14.80 5.41 2.17
CA LEU A 51 -14.36 4.43 1.19
C LEU A 51 -12.91 4.00 1.41
N ILE A 52 -12.00 4.89 1.84
CA ILE A 52 -10.63 4.49 2.20
C ILE A 52 -10.64 3.58 3.43
N ASP A 53 -11.41 3.92 4.46
CA ASP A 53 -11.57 3.07 5.64
C ASP A 53 -12.16 1.69 5.27
N ALA A 54 -13.16 1.66 4.38
CA ALA A 54 -13.75 0.42 3.88
C ALA A 54 -12.77 -0.39 3.03
N LEU A 55 -11.98 0.26 2.17
CA LEU A 55 -10.98 -0.38 1.33
C LEU A 55 -9.91 -1.06 2.18
N GLU A 56 -9.37 -0.37 3.19
CA GLU A 56 -8.38 -0.91 4.11
C GLU A 56 -8.90 -2.15 4.86
N ARG A 57 -10.17 -2.12 5.30
CA ARG A 57 -10.81 -3.27 5.96
C ARG A 57 -11.11 -4.41 5.00
N TYR A 58 -11.53 -4.09 3.77
CA TYR A 58 -11.77 -5.07 2.70
C TYR A 58 -10.48 -5.82 2.35
N THR A 59 -9.36 -5.11 2.19
CA THR A 59 -8.05 -5.72 1.92
C THR A 59 -7.54 -6.60 3.07
N ASP A 60 -8.11 -6.49 4.26
CA ASP A 60 -7.78 -7.34 5.41
C ASP A 60 -8.79 -8.49 5.61
N ASP A 61 -9.67 -8.72 4.63
CA ASP A 61 -10.73 -9.74 4.70
C ASP A 61 -11.73 -9.48 5.86
N ARG A 62 -11.86 -8.22 6.32
CA ARG A 62 -12.73 -7.82 7.44
C ARG A 62 -14.11 -7.31 7.00
N VAL A 63 -14.38 -7.28 5.69
CA VAL A 63 -15.63 -6.80 5.11
C VAL A 63 -16.06 -7.77 4.03
N ALA A 64 -17.34 -8.16 4.04
CA ALA A 64 -17.92 -9.02 3.01
C ALA A 64 -18.02 -8.30 1.66
N ASP A 65 -17.85 -9.04 0.55
CA ASP A 65 -17.85 -8.47 -0.82
C ASP A 65 -19.07 -7.59 -1.12
N HIS A 66 -20.27 -7.98 -0.65
CA HIS A 66 -21.48 -7.20 -0.90
C HIS A 66 -21.45 -5.82 -0.22
N ILE A 67 -20.92 -5.72 1.01
CA ILE A 67 -20.77 -4.46 1.75
C ILE A 67 -19.72 -3.58 1.06
N TRP A 68 -18.62 -4.20 0.61
CA TRP A 68 -17.60 -3.51 -0.18
C TRP A 68 -18.19 -2.91 -1.47
N ASN A 69 -18.92 -3.72 -2.22
CA ASN A 69 -19.53 -3.32 -3.49
C ASN A 69 -20.58 -2.22 -3.30
N GLU A 70 -21.40 -2.30 -2.26
CA GLU A 70 -22.39 -1.25 -1.93
C GLU A 70 -21.70 0.07 -1.57
N THR A 71 -20.66 0.01 -0.73
CA THR A 71 -19.90 1.21 -0.33
C THR A 71 -19.23 1.87 -1.53
N ARG A 72 -18.61 1.05 -2.41
CA ARG A 72 -17.99 1.51 -3.65
C ARG A 72 -19.00 2.17 -4.59
N ALA A 73 -20.13 1.50 -4.85
CA ALA A 73 -21.18 2.01 -5.74
C ALA A 73 -21.75 3.35 -5.26
N ARG A 74 -21.89 3.55 -3.94
CA ARG A 74 -22.34 4.83 -3.37
C ARG A 74 -21.38 5.97 -3.69
N VAL A 75 -20.07 5.75 -3.57
CA VAL A 75 -19.07 6.79 -3.88
C VAL A 75 -18.98 7.05 -5.38
N GLU A 76 -19.05 6.00 -6.21
CA GLU A 76 -19.09 6.16 -7.67
C GLU A 76 -20.31 6.99 -8.13
N ALA A 77 -21.47 6.80 -7.50
CA ALA A 77 -22.66 7.62 -7.75
C ALA A 77 -22.46 9.08 -7.33
N GLU A 78 -21.81 9.32 -6.18
CA GLU A 78 -21.50 10.67 -5.69
C GLU A 78 -20.50 11.40 -6.59
N ILE A 79 -19.46 10.69 -7.08
CA ILE A 79 -18.52 11.22 -8.08
C ILE A 79 -19.25 11.66 -9.34
N THR A 80 -20.12 10.79 -9.86
CA THR A 80 -20.85 11.07 -11.10
C THR A 80 -21.72 12.32 -10.94
N ALA A 81 -22.42 12.43 -9.80
CA ALA A 81 -23.23 13.60 -9.49
C ALA A 81 -22.39 14.89 -9.32
N ASP A 82 -21.20 14.80 -8.73
CA ASP A 82 -20.29 15.94 -8.55
C ASP A 82 -19.63 16.36 -9.87
N GLN A 83 -19.25 15.41 -10.73
CA GLN A 83 -18.74 15.70 -12.09
C GLN A 83 -19.77 16.47 -12.92
N ASP A 84 -21.05 16.05 -12.86
CA ASP A 84 -22.15 16.77 -13.50
C ASP A 84 -22.34 18.17 -12.89
N ALA A 85 -22.09 18.34 -11.59
CA ALA A 85 -22.14 19.65 -10.93
C ALA A 85 -20.95 20.55 -11.32
N VAL A 86 -19.73 20.02 -11.38
CA VAL A 86 -18.51 20.74 -11.77
C VAL A 86 -18.57 21.17 -13.24
N GLN A 87 -19.03 20.28 -14.14
CA GLN A 87 -19.28 20.63 -15.54
C GLN A 87 -20.29 21.78 -15.68
N ARG A 88 -21.29 21.83 -14.80
CA ARG A 88 -22.29 22.91 -14.77
C ARG A 88 -21.82 24.19 -14.09
N ALA A 89 -20.80 24.13 -13.21
CA ALA A 89 -20.45 25.22 -12.30
C ALA A 89 -19.13 25.95 -12.62
N GLU A 90 -18.38 25.62 -13.69
CA GLU A 90 -17.10 26.27 -14.08
C GLU A 90 -16.09 26.43 -12.90
N ARG A 91 -16.10 25.54 -11.90
CA ARG A 91 -15.19 25.58 -10.75
C ARG A 91 -14.24 24.38 -10.76
N PRO A 92 -13.02 24.52 -11.26
CA PRO A 92 -12.01 23.48 -11.17
C PRO A 92 -11.37 23.55 -9.79
N GLY A 93 -11.66 22.61 -8.88
CA GLY A 93 -10.93 22.58 -7.61
C GLY A 93 -11.29 21.54 -6.56
N LEU A 94 -12.30 20.67 -6.77
CA LEU A 94 -12.79 19.78 -5.70
C LEU A 94 -12.56 18.28 -5.90
N ASP A 95 -12.20 17.78 -7.08
CA ASP A 95 -12.44 16.35 -7.38
C ASP A 95 -11.21 15.42 -7.34
N GLY A 96 -9.99 15.95 -7.14
CA GLY A 96 -8.78 15.12 -7.19
C GLY A 96 -8.76 13.98 -6.15
N THR A 97 -9.21 14.24 -4.93
CA THR A 97 -9.22 13.22 -3.86
C THR A 97 -10.28 12.16 -4.09
N LEU A 98 -11.47 12.54 -4.56
CA LEU A 98 -12.58 11.61 -4.77
C LEU A 98 -12.29 10.70 -5.98
N GLN A 99 -11.73 11.26 -7.06
CA GLN A 99 -11.20 10.51 -8.20
C GLN A 99 -10.07 9.55 -7.80
N ALA A 100 -9.14 9.99 -6.93
CA ALA A 100 -8.07 9.12 -6.44
C ALA A 100 -8.61 7.90 -5.69
N VAL A 101 -9.64 8.12 -4.85
CA VAL A 101 -10.23 7.07 -4.02
C VAL A 101 -11.03 6.09 -4.86
N ALA A 102 -11.83 6.56 -5.83
CA ALA A 102 -12.52 5.65 -6.75
C ALA A 102 -11.54 4.86 -7.61
N ALA A 103 -10.47 5.49 -8.08
CA ALA A 103 -9.41 4.78 -8.78
C ALA A 103 -8.75 3.71 -7.89
N ALA A 104 -8.52 4.00 -6.61
CA ALA A 104 -8.01 3.02 -5.63
C ALA A 104 -8.97 1.83 -5.40
N ALA A 105 -10.28 2.09 -5.44
CA ALA A 105 -11.33 1.10 -5.25
C ALA A 105 -11.69 0.30 -6.52
N HIS A 106 -11.13 0.68 -7.67
CA HIS A 106 -11.48 0.10 -8.97
C HIS A 106 -11.03 -1.37 -9.10
N ASP A 107 -11.81 -2.18 -9.83
CA ASP A 107 -11.56 -3.62 -9.98
C ASP A 107 -10.27 -3.94 -10.76
N ASP A 108 -10.00 -3.17 -11.80
CA ASP A 108 -8.67 -3.10 -12.41
C ASP A 108 -7.71 -2.31 -11.50
N ALA A 109 -7.02 -3.03 -10.62
CA ALA A 109 -6.07 -2.44 -9.68
C ALA A 109 -4.79 -1.93 -10.36
N VAL A 110 -4.49 -2.34 -11.60
CA VAL A 110 -3.32 -1.81 -12.31
C VAL A 110 -3.60 -0.38 -12.75
N ALA A 111 -4.65 -0.19 -13.55
CA ALA A 111 -5.07 1.15 -13.98
C ALA A 111 -5.59 1.99 -12.79
N GLY A 112 -6.17 1.34 -11.78
CA GLY A 112 -6.68 1.99 -10.57
C GLY A 112 -5.60 2.70 -9.76
N VAL A 113 -4.50 2.00 -9.43
CA VAL A 113 -3.41 2.59 -8.65
C VAL A 113 -2.70 3.71 -9.41
N ASP A 114 -2.39 3.52 -10.69
CA ASP A 114 -1.68 4.54 -11.46
C ASP A 114 -2.49 5.84 -11.53
N ARG A 115 -3.81 5.72 -11.79
CA ARG A 115 -4.73 6.86 -11.76
C ARG A 115 -4.82 7.48 -10.36
N ALA A 116 -4.87 6.66 -9.31
CA ALA A 116 -4.90 7.18 -7.94
C ALA A 116 -3.66 8.03 -7.64
N VAL A 117 -2.46 7.56 -7.99
CA VAL A 117 -1.22 8.32 -7.79
C VAL A 117 -1.23 9.63 -8.59
N ASP A 118 -1.65 9.61 -9.85
CA ASP A 118 -1.73 10.82 -10.68
C ASP A 118 -2.68 11.88 -10.08
N TRP A 119 -3.84 11.44 -9.59
CA TRP A 119 -4.81 12.31 -8.94
C TRP A 119 -4.31 12.87 -7.60
N LEU A 120 -3.59 12.07 -6.82
CA LEU A 120 -2.95 12.53 -5.58
C LEU A 120 -1.84 13.54 -5.88
N GLU A 121 -1.01 13.34 -6.90
CA GLU A 121 -0.03 14.34 -7.34
C GLU A 121 -0.71 15.64 -7.77
N SER A 122 -1.83 15.54 -8.50
CA SER A 122 -2.65 16.72 -8.86
C SER A 122 -3.15 17.46 -7.62
N THR A 123 -3.63 16.73 -6.62
CA THR A 123 -4.11 17.28 -5.34
C THR A 123 -2.99 18.03 -4.60
N VAL A 124 -1.80 17.43 -4.51
CA VAL A 124 -0.61 18.06 -3.89
C VAL A 124 -0.25 19.36 -4.62
N ARG A 125 -0.20 19.32 -5.96
CA ARG A 125 0.13 20.48 -6.79
C ARG A 125 -0.87 21.62 -6.65
N GLN A 126 -2.17 21.33 -6.61
CA GLN A 126 -3.20 22.36 -6.45
C GLN A 126 -3.21 22.98 -5.05
N SER A 127 -2.71 22.27 -4.04
CA SER A 127 -2.62 22.77 -2.66
C SER A 127 -1.46 23.73 -2.39
N SER A 128 -0.52 23.90 -3.33
CA SER A 128 0.70 24.70 -3.15
C SER A 128 0.71 25.94 -4.06
N ARG A 129 1.29 27.05 -3.60
CA ARG A 129 1.32 28.32 -4.33
C ARG A 129 2.65 28.55 -5.04
N GLY A 130 2.58 28.68 -6.36
CA GLY A 130 3.75 28.96 -7.19
C GLY A 130 4.62 27.74 -7.46
N TRP A 131 5.40 27.82 -8.54
CA TRP A 131 6.07 26.66 -9.12
C TRP A 131 7.08 25.98 -8.18
N ARG A 132 7.88 26.76 -7.42
CA ARG A 132 8.91 26.20 -6.53
C ARG A 132 8.32 25.38 -5.37
N GLU A 133 7.28 25.89 -4.73
CA GLU A 133 6.60 25.19 -3.62
C GLU A 133 5.93 23.91 -4.13
N GLN A 134 5.28 23.98 -5.30
CA GLN A 134 4.68 22.82 -5.96
C GLN A 134 5.71 21.73 -6.26
N GLN A 135 6.89 22.08 -6.79
CA GLN A 135 7.94 21.09 -7.07
C GLN A 135 8.47 20.45 -5.79
N ALA A 136 8.67 21.24 -4.72
CA ALA A 136 9.11 20.72 -3.43
C ALA A 136 8.08 19.76 -2.81
N ALA A 137 6.80 20.13 -2.81
CA ALA A 137 5.72 19.30 -2.27
C ALA A 137 5.56 17.99 -3.06
N LEU A 138 5.63 18.05 -4.40
CA LEU A 138 5.59 16.85 -5.25
C LEU A 138 6.79 15.92 -5.01
N ALA A 139 8.00 16.47 -4.84
CA ALA A 139 9.18 15.67 -4.55
C ALA A 139 9.05 14.91 -3.22
N VAL A 140 8.54 15.57 -2.18
CA VAL A 140 8.26 14.92 -0.88
C VAL A 140 7.22 13.82 -1.04
N PHE A 141 6.08 14.13 -1.68
CA PHE A 141 5.01 13.16 -1.89
C PHE A 141 5.48 11.93 -2.68
N ARG A 142 6.20 12.13 -3.79
CA ARG A 142 6.74 11.03 -4.61
C ARG A 142 7.70 10.15 -3.83
N ARG A 143 8.57 10.74 -3.02
CA ARG A 143 9.46 9.98 -2.13
C ARG A 143 8.66 9.11 -1.16
N GLN A 144 7.64 9.69 -0.49
CA GLN A 144 6.80 8.96 0.45
C GLN A 144 6.02 7.82 -0.22
N VAL A 145 5.45 8.03 -1.41
CA VAL A 145 4.78 6.97 -2.17
C VAL A 145 5.76 5.87 -2.58
N SER A 146 6.97 6.22 -3.01
CA SER A 146 8.02 5.22 -3.29
C SER A 146 8.40 4.41 -2.05
N ASP A 147 8.49 5.05 -0.88
CA ASP A 147 8.74 4.36 0.39
C ASP A 147 7.58 3.41 0.74
N ILE A 148 6.32 3.83 0.56
CA ILE A 148 5.13 2.98 0.72
C ILE A 148 5.13 1.78 -0.24
N ILE A 149 5.54 1.97 -1.50
CA ILE A 149 5.61 0.87 -2.47
C ILE A 149 6.62 -0.18 -1.99
N ARG A 150 7.78 0.24 -1.49
CA ARG A 150 8.76 -0.70 -0.89
C ARG A 150 8.25 -1.33 0.38
N GLU A 151 7.54 -0.58 1.20
CA GLU A 151 6.95 -1.09 2.44
C GLU A 151 5.93 -2.18 2.17
N ILE A 152 5.15 -2.09 1.09
CA ILE A 152 4.08 -3.05 0.81
C ILE A 152 4.55 -4.22 -0.07
N PHE A 153 5.44 -3.96 -1.04
CA PHE A 153 5.92 -4.98 -1.98
C PHE A 153 7.27 -5.59 -1.61
N GLY A 154 8.04 -4.95 -0.73
CA GLY A 154 9.42 -5.35 -0.46
C GLY A 154 10.33 -5.11 -1.66
N ASN A 155 11.35 -5.96 -1.81
CA ASN A 155 12.26 -5.92 -2.96
C ASN A 155 11.86 -7.00 -3.99
N PRO A 156 11.28 -6.62 -5.16
CA PRO A 156 10.82 -7.58 -6.16
C PRO A 156 11.95 -8.33 -6.87
N PHE A 157 13.22 -7.94 -6.66
CA PHE A 157 14.40 -8.61 -7.20
C PHE A 157 14.96 -9.68 -6.26
N ARG A 158 14.47 -9.73 -5.02
CA ARG A 158 14.79 -10.76 -4.01
C ARG A 158 13.52 -11.49 -3.59
N PRO A 159 12.93 -12.30 -4.49
CA PRO A 159 11.63 -12.90 -4.26
C PRO A 159 11.71 -13.97 -3.17
N TRP A 160 10.84 -13.83 -2.18
CA TRP A 160 10.52 -14.89 -1.26
C TRP A 160 9.45 -15.81 -1.84
N LYS A 161 9.45 -17.09 -1.45
CA LYS A 161 8.36 -18.01 -1.79
C LYS A 161 7.73 -18.56 -0.52
N VAL A 162 6.41 -18.55 -0.46
CA VAL A 162 5.66 -19.15 0.64
C VAL A 162 5.54 -20.64 0.38
N VAL A 163 5.88 -21.45 1.38
CA VAL A 163 5.65 -22.89 1.36
C VAL A 163 4.23 -23.14 1.90
N PRO A 164 3.34 -23.77 1.12
CA PRO A 164 1.98 -24.06 1.58
C PRO A 164 1.94 -24.88 2.87
N ASP A 165 0.91 -24.68 3.69
CA ASP A 165 0.76 -25.38 4.97
C ASP A 165 0.70 -26.90 4.81
N PHE A 166 0.11 -27.41 3.72
CA PHE A 166 0.07 -28.85 3.43
C PHE A 166 1.46 -29.45 3.10
N LEU A 167 2.44 -28.63 2.73
CA LEU A 167 3.85 -29.02 2.57
C LEU A 167 4.68 -28.75 3.84
N GLY A 168 4.00 -28.46 4.96
CA GLY A 168 4.62 -28.24 6.25
C GLY A 168 4.84 -26.77 6.61
N GLY A 169 4.44 -25.84 5.74
CA GLY A 169 4.43 -24.40 5.99
C GLY A 169 5.82 -23.77 6.13
N GLY A 170 5.97 -22.52 5.71
CA GLY A 170 7.24 -21.81 5.86
C GLY A 170 7.57 -20.88 4.71
N LEU A 171 8.86 -20.56 4.57
CA LEU A 171 9.38 -19.63 3.59
C LEU A 171 10.61 -20.20 2.89
N VAL A 172 10.77 -19.93 1.61
CA VAL A 172 12.03 -20.06 0.89
C VAL A 172 12.65 -18.67 0.79
N GLN A 173 13.83 -18.53 1.39
CA GLN A 173 14.63 -17.32 1.42
C GLN A 173 15.20 -16.99 0.02
N PRO A 174 15.64 -15.75 -0.24
CA PRO A 174 16.24 -15.38 -1.52
C PRO A 174 17.50 -16.18 -1.89
N ASP A 175 18.22 -16.71 -0.91
CA ASP A 175 19.39 -17.59 -1.10
C ASP A 175 19.02 -19.06 -1.41
N GLY A 176 17.73 -19.40 -1.37
CA GLY A 176 17.21 -20.75 -1.62
C GLY A 176 17.02 -21.62 -0.38
N ALA A 177 17.46 -21.18 0.80
CA ALA A 177 17.23 -21.92 2.04
C ALA A 177 15.73 -21.94 2.40
N THR A 178 15.25 -23.10 2.86
CA THR A 178 13.86 -23.24 3.34
C THR A 178 13.84 -23.18 4.85
N VAL A 179 12.97 -22.33 5.39
CA VAL A 179 12.73 -22.21 6.83
C VAL A 179 11.28 -22.58 7.16
N ARG A 180 11.07 -23.26 8.28
CA ARG A 180 9.72 -23.49 8.82
C ARG A 180 9.40 -22.39 9.81
N LEU A 181 8.30 -21.68 9.57
CA LEU A 181 7.84 -20.67 10.52
C LEU A 181 7.31 -21.33 11.79
N THR A 182 7.64 -20.75 12.94
CA THR A 182 7.10 -21.18 14.24
C THR A 182 5.65 -20.71 14.41
N THR A 183 4.91 -21.32 15.33
CA THR A 183 3.57 -20.83 15.72
C THR A 183 3.66 -19.41 16.27
N THR A 184 4.66 -19.14 17.11
CA THR A 184 4.94 -17.81 17.70
C THR A 184 5.10 -16.73 16.63
N ALA A 185 5.95 -16.96 15.62
CA ALA A 185 6.16 -16.00 14.54
C ALA A 185 4.85 -15.71 13.77
N ARG A 186 4.05 -16.74 13.49
CA ARG A 186 2.75 -16.59 12.81
C ARG A 186 1.72 -15.84 13.67
N GLU A 187 1.66 -16.10 14.98
CA GLU A 187 0.75 -15.42 15.90
C GLU A 187 1.11 -13.96 16.11
N LEU A 188 2.41 -13.66 16.25
CA LEU A 188 2.91 -12.29 16.28
C LEU A 188 2.53 -11.54 15.00
N ALA A 189 2.79 -12.12 13.83
CA ALA A 189 2.42 -11.49 12.55
C ALA A 189 0.91 -11.26 12.43
N ARG A 190 0.07 -12.20 12.89
CA ARG A 190 -1.39 -12.02 12.92
C ARG A 190 -1.80 -10.87 13.83
N GLY A 191 -1.24 -10.79 15.03
CA GLY A 191 -1.51 -9.71 15.99
C GLY A 191 -1.08 -8.35 15.44
N ILE A 192 0.12 -8.26 14.85
CA ILE A 192 0.65 -7.05 14.22
C ILE A 192 -0.28 -6.60 13.08
N ALA A 193 -0.68 -7.50 12.18
CA ALA A 193 -1.58 -7.16 11.09
C ALA A 193 -2.98 -6.75 11.60
N HIS A 194 -3.48 -7.42 12.64
CA HIS A 194 -4.80 -7.13 13.19
C HIS A 194 -4.87 -5.75 13.84
N ASP A 195 -3.94 -5.48 14.76
CA ASP A 195 -3.89 -4.29 15.61
C ASP A 195 -3.17 -3.10 14.94
N GLN A 196 -2.44 -3.34 13.85
CA GLN A 196 -1.47 -2.40 13.26
C GLN A 196 -0.38 -1.97 14.27
N ALA A 197 -0.03 -2.87 15.18
CA ALA A 197 0.98 -2.65 16.22
C ALA A 197 2.40 -2.89 15.67
N PHE A 198 2.86 -2.01 14.79
CA PHE A 198 4.17 -2.12 14.14
C PHE A 198 5.35 -1.96 15.12
N ASP A 199 5.12 -1.40 16.30
CA ASP A 199 6.06 -1.39 17.42
C ASP A 199 6.48 -2.79 17.89
N ARG A 200 5.70 -3.83 17.56
CA ARG A 200 6.01 -5.24 17.87
C ARG A 200 6.85 -5.93 16.78
N LEU A 201 7.19 -5.26 15.68
CA LEU A 201 8.01 -5.84 14.60
C LEU A 201 9.41 -6.31 15.05
N PRO A 202 10.12 -5.62 15.96
CA PRO A 202 11.39 -6.15 16.47
C PRO A 202 11.23 -7.51 17.16
N ILE A 203 10.12 -7.75 17.87
CA ILE A 203 9.82 -9.04 18.51
C ILE A 203 9.55 -10.11 17.43
N LEU A 204 8.89 -9.73 16.34
CA LEU A 204 8.74 -10.61 15.18
C LEU A 204 10.11 -10.95 14.55
N ALA A 205 11.05 -10.00 14.48
CA ALA A 205 12.39 -10.24 13.97
C ALA A 205 13.11 -11.34 14.76
N ASP A 206 13.06 -11.25 16.09
CA ASP A 206 13.69 -12.22 16.98
C ASP A 206 13.04 -13.61 16.84
N ALA A 207 11.69 -13.68 16.77
CA ALA A 207 10.97 -14.93 16.53
C ALA A 207 11.26 -15.55 15.15
N LEU A 208 11.58 -14.73 14.14
CA LEU A 208 11.98 -15.19 12.82
C LEU A 208 13.43 -15.73 12.84
N GLU A 209 14.36 -15.05 13.52
CA GLU A 209 15.72 -15.55 13.72
C GLU A 209 15.73 -16.88 14.47
N GLU A 210 14.94 -17.01 15.55
CA GLU A 210 14.77 -18.27 16.28
C GLU A 210 14.22 -19.41 15.39
N ALA A 211 13.37 -19.07 14.40
CA ALA A 211 12.88 -20.02 13.42
C ALA A 211 13.95 -20.44 12.39
N GLY A 212 15.09 -19.74 12.32
CA GLY A 212 16.18 -19.97 11.39
C GLY A 212 16.18 -19.06 10.16
N VAL A 213 15.44 -17.95 10.17
CA VAL A 213 15.55 -16.92 9.12
C VAL A 213 16.91 -16.24 9.24
N THR A 214 17.62 -16.13 8.12
CA THR A 214 18.97 -15.55 8.04
C THR A 214 19.05 -14.36 7.08
N ASP A 215 17.99 -14.06 6.34
CA ASP A 215 17.95 -12.92 5.43
C ASP A 215 18.03 -11.58 6.19
N ILE A 216 19.18 -10.92 6.06
CA ILE A 216 19.48 -9.66 6.74
C ILE A 216 18.47 -8.56 6.37
N ALA A 217 17.96 -8.54 5.12
CA ALA A 217 17.06 -7.50 4.68
C ALA A 217 15.69 -7.57 5.40
N LEU A 218 15.12 -8.76 5.55
CA LEU A 218 13.89 -8.99 6.32
C LEU A 218 14.06 -8.64 7.79
N LEU A 219 15.15 -9.11 8.41
CA LEU A 219 15.39 -8.86 9.84
C LEU A 219 15.68 -7.39 10.13
N ALA A 220 16.49 -6.73 9.30
CA ALA A 220 16.75 -5.30 9.40
C ALA A 220 15.48 -4.47 9.17
N HIS A 221 14.60 -4.92 8.27
CA HIS A 221 13.33 -4.25 8.03
C HIS A 221 12.42 -4.30 9.28
N CYS A 222 12.24 -5.47 9.89
CA CYS A 222 11.46 -5.63 11.12
C CYS A 222 12.04 -4.84 12.31
N ARG A 223 13.36 -4.61 12.33
CA ARG A 223 14.04 -3.82 13.35
C ARG A 223 14.08 -2.32 13.04
N SER A 224 13.69 -1.92 11.83
CA SER A 224 13.68 -0.52 11.43
C SER A 224 12.54 0.23 12.11
N GLY A 225 12.69 1.54 12.30
CA GLY A 225 11.62 2.41 12.81
C GLY A 225 10.54 2.75 11.76
N GLY A 226 10.55 2.09 10.61
CA GLY A 226 9.63 2.34 9.50
C GLY A 226 10.16 3.29 8.42
N PRO A 227 9.26 3.77 7.53
CA PRO A 227 7.80 3.74 7.67
C PRO A 227 7.22 2.33 7.58
N HIS A 228 6.21 2.05 8.40
CA HIS A 228 5.41 0.82 8.31
C HIS A 228 3.96 1.12 7.96
N ALA A 229 3.34 0.26 7.16
CA ALA A 229 1.97 0.45 6.68
C ALA A 229 1.20 -0.87 6.66
N ARG A 230 -0.14 -0.78 6.55
CA ARG A 230 -0.98 -1.96 6.32
C ARG A 230 -0.52 -2.64 5.02
N GLY A 231 -0.28 -3.95 5.09
CA GLY A 231 0.36 -4.69 4.00
C GLY A 231 1.90 -4.68 4.04
N CYS A 232 2.52 -4.29 5.16
CA CYS A 232 3.94 -4.45 5.41
C CYS A 232 4.43 -5.80 4.86
N TRP A 233 5.38 -5.74 3.92
CA TRP A 233 5.80 -6.90 3.15
C TRP A 233 6.36 -8.02 4.03
N ALA A 234 7.02 -7.67 5.14
CA ALA A 234 7.54 -8.64 6.10
C ALA A 234 6.42 -9.39 6.84
N VAL A 235 5.36 -8.68 7.23
CA VAL A 235 4.20 -9.29 7.91
C VAL A 235 3.40 -10.13 6.91
N ASP A 236 3.10 -9.57 5.74
CA ASP A 236 2.38 -10.28 4.67
C ASP A 236 3.13 -11.54 4.23
N LEU A 237 4.47 -11.51 4.22
CA LEU A 237 5.29 -12.68 3.94
C LEU A 237 5.03 -13.82 4.93
N VAL A 238 5.07 -13.54 6.23
CA VAL A 238 4.82 -14.53 7.30
C VAL A 238 3.39 -15.06 7.24
N LEU A 239 2.43 -14.22 6.82
CA LEU A 239 1.02 -14.57 6.69
C LEU A 239 0.66 -15.21 5.34
N GLY A 240 1.60 -15.33 4.41
CA GLY A 240 1.36 -15.88 3.07
C GLY A 240 0.57 -14.97 2.13
N LYS A 241 0.46 -13.67 2.43
CA LYS A 241 -0.29 -12.66 1.67
C LYS A 241 0.59 -11.91 0.64
N VAL A 242 1.44 -12.64 -0.10
CA VAL A 242 2.48 -12.06 -0.97
C VAL A 242 2.04 -11.59 -2.35
#